data_AF-A0AAE5RU32-F1
#
_entry.id   AF-A0AAE5RU32-F1
#
_cell.length_a   1.000
_cell.length_b   1.000
_cell.length_c   1.000
_cell.angle_alpha   90.00
_cell.angle_beta   90.00
_cell.angle_gamma   90.00
#
_symmetry.space_group_name_H-M   'P 1'
#
loop_
_entity.id
_entity.type
_entity.pdbx_description
1 polymer ?
#
loop_
_entity_poly.entity_id
_entity_poly.type
_entity_poly.pdbx_seq_one_letter_code
_entity_poly.pdbx_strand_id
1 'polypeptide(L)'
;MGAPIRHCHDHPGLRKQKPLMALGCNRTVIVHKNYGLLAIGVLQERTVDDISCGFGTIMGYFAGREFVSLSGRRPTLAWQFAFAGMIVLLLGMILIGLWVTSKIESAAVRNMASGTALYVSGIVSPLTQELATSSSLSDDARGKILDTLNQGPLRGELFSFKIWGRDNRVVFSSEPGLIGKTFEGSLGLSTAFNGTVHAAFDDLEGEEHEEEKRSGQVLLEIHSPIRDAVSGRVIAVAEFYERSADLMSELDNVRYESWLVVAGVTAGMLVLLFGIVAKGSHLIEAQKRSLHVQVTELSRMLEVNRDLRQRVDQATQRTAALNERYLRRISAELHDGPAQLLGFAALRLEAIRTGRARDDDEAMVQHSIDEAVREIRGICRGLNLPELEGLSGEDVVRRLITTHEKHSGRSIQSDIAPLEVSSQAMKICIYRFLQEALSNATRHAQAVEIAVSATETNGEITIGVRDNGIGFVRRDDEDGLGLAGLEERAAGLGGRLTIVSAIGSGTSITMTLPRVTSS
;
A
#
# COMPACT_ATOMS: atom_id res chain seq x y z
N MET A 1 28.47 -52.21 -22.65
CA MET A 1 27.65 -53.43 -22.54
C MET A 1 26.18 -53.05 -22.61
N GLY A 2 25.45 -53.54 -23.62
CA GLY A 2 23.98 -53.69 -23.62
C GLY A 2 23.08 -52.49 -23.93
N ALA A 3 22.71 -52.30 -25.20
CA ALA A 3 21.32 -52.00 -25.58
C ALA A 3 20.48 -53.30 -25.43
N PRO A 4 19.11 -53.37 -25.47
CA PRO A 4 18.17 -52.59 -26.32
C PRO A 4 16.77 -52.25 -25.68
N ILE A 5 16.02 -51.25 -26.19
CA ILE A 5 14.82 -51.28 -27.07
C ILE A 5 13.67 -52.24 -26.69
N ARG A 6 12.45 -51.70 -26.48
CA ARG A 6 11.13 -52.11 -27.06
C ARG A 6 10.09 -51.00 -26.73
N HIS A 7 9.63 -50.19 -27.69
CA HIS A 7 8.58 -50.35 -28.72
C HIS A 7 7.13 -50.46 -28.21
N CYS A 8 6.30 -49.49 -28.65
CA CYS A 8 4.96 -49.61 -29.26
C CYS A 8 4.22 -48.25 -29.10
N HIS A 9 3.41 -47.73 -30.01
CA HIS A 9 3.21 -47.80 -31.46
C HIS A 9 2.23 -46.63 -31.76
N ASP A 10 2.40 -45.99 -32.91
CA ASP A 10 1.38 -45.32 -33.76
C ASP A 10 0.51 -44.13 -33.30
N HIS A 11 1.02 -42.94 -33.66
CA HIS A 11 0.42 -41.87 -34.50
C HIS A 11 -0.59 -42.30 -35.60
N PRO A 12 -1.16 -41.39 -36.45
CA PRO A 12 -1.48 -39.94 -36.37
C PRO A 12 -2.91 -39.60 -36.93
N GLY A 13 -3.43 -38.38 -36.82
CA GLY A 13 -3.37 -37.38 -37.92
C GLY A 13 -4.78 -36.93 -38.39
N LEU A 14 -5.17 -35.67 -38.13
CA LEU A 14 -5.29 -34.56 -39.09
C LEU A 14 -6.39 -34.68 -40.17
N ARG A 15 -7.43 -33.82 -40.12
CA ARG A 15 -7.65 -32.70 -41.08
C ARG A 15 -9.00 -31.98 -40.94
N LYS A 16 -8.93 -30.70 -41.29
CA LYS A 16 -9.96 -29.68 -41.54
C LYS A 16 -11.19 -30.16 -42.32
N GLN A 17 -12.37 -29.60 -42.01
CA GLN A 17 -13.42 -29.23 -42.99
C GLN A 17 -14.49 -28.28 -42.39
N LYS A 18 -14.66 -27.10 -43.01
CA LYS A 18 -15.96 -26.42 -43.23
C LYS A 18 -16.46 -26.90 -44.61
N PRO A 19 -17.77 -26.99 -44.93
CA PRO A 19 -18.58 -25.79 -45.20
C PRO A 19 -20.13 -25.88 -45.05
N LEU A 20 -20.78 -24.71 -45.22
CA LEU A 20 -22.14 -24.40 -45.72
C LEU A 20 -23.40 -25.12 -45.17
N MET A 21 -24.33 -24.32 -44.63
CA MET A 21 -25.72 -24.32 -45.13
C MET A 21 -26.34 -22.93 -44.98
N ALA A 22 -26.83 -22.41 -46.10
CA ALA A 22 -27.62 -21.19 -46.21
C ALA A 22 -29.10 -21.53 -46.07
N LEU A 23 -29.84 -20.72 -45.33
CA LEU A 23 -31.29 -20.55 -45.48
C LEU A 23 -31.57 -19.07 -45.24
N GLY A 24 -31.82 -18.37 -46.34
CA GLY A 24 -32.31 -17.00 -46.30
C GLY A 24 -33.77 -16.99 -45.86
N CYS A 25 -34.13 -16.00 -45.06
CA CYS A 25 -35.49 -15.48 -45.05
C CYS A 25 -35.40 -13.96 -45.03
N ASN A 26 -35.71 -13.40 -46.20
CA ASN A 26 -35.84 -11.99 -46.47
C ASN A 26 -37.18 -11.54 -45.87
N ARG A 27 -37.18 -10.71 -44.82
CA ARG A 27 -38.39 -9.97 -44.40
C ARG A 27 -38.00 -8.55 -44.01
N THR A 28 -38.28 -7.68 -44.96
CA THR A 28 -38.57 -6.25 -44.89
C THR A 28 -38.82 -5.73 -43.46
N VAL A 29 -37.94 -4.85 -42.99
CA VAL A 29 -38.16 -4.01 -41.82
C VAL A 29 -39.22 -2.97 -42.19
N ILE A 30 -40.46 -3.21 -41.76
CA ILE A 30 -41.47 -2.15 -41.67
C ILE A 30 -41.36 -1.59 -40.26
N VAL A 31 -40.85 -0.37 -40.16
CA VAL A 31 -40.82 0.42 -38.93
C VAL A 31 -42.26 0.80 -38.58
N HIS A 32 -42.87 0.10 -37.63
CA HIS A 32 -44.04 0.60 -36.93
C HIS A 32 -43.58 1.28 -35.63
N LYS A 33 -43.78 2.59 -35.59
CA LYS A 33 -43.83 3.36 -34.35
C LYS A 33 -44.99 2.84 -33.49
N ASN A 34 -44.77 2.84 -32.19
CA ASN A 34 -45.72 2.97 -31.08
C ASN A 34 -45.98 1.76 -30.14
N TYR A 35 -45.67 2.05 -28.87
CA TYR A 35 -46.08 1.50 -27.57
C TYR A 35 -45.48 0.19 -27.05
N GLY A 36 -44.51 0.37 -26.15
CA GLY A 36 -44.21 -0.58 -25.09
C GLY A 36 -45.25 -0.46 -23.99
N LEU A 37 -46.10 -1.48 -23.84
CA LEU A 37 -46.83 -1.75 -22.60
C LEU A 37 -47.24 -3.24 -22.45
N LEU A 38 -46.76 -4.15 -23.31
CA LEU A 38 -47.26 -5.52 -23.38
C LEU A 38 -46.31 -6.59 -22.80
N ALA A 39 -45.35 -6.21 -21.96
CA ALA A 39 -44.39 -7.15 -21.35
C ALA A 39 -44.41 -7.20 -19.81
N ILE A 40 -45.44 -6.63 -19.14
CA ILE A 40 -45.48 -6.57 -17.66
C ILE A 40 -46.65 -7.39 -17.05
N GLY A 41 -47.41 -8.12 -17.87
CA GLY A 41 -48.59 -8.88 -17.41
C GLY A 41 -48.37 -10.31 -16.88
N VAL A 42 -47.14 -10.85 -16.85
CA VAL A 42 -46.90 -12.28 -16.50
C VAL A 42 -45.83 -12.49 -15.41
N LEU A 43 -45.51 -11.48 -14.60
CA LEU A 43 -44.50 -11.61 -13.53
C LEU A 43 -45.05 -11.28 -12.13
N GLN A 44 -46.28 -11.72 -11.85
CA GLN A 44 -46.88 -11.59 -10.53
C GLN A 44 -47.13 -12.99 -9.95
N GLU A 45 -46.04 -13.73 -9.60
CA GLU A 45 -46.04 -14.72 -8.50
C GLU A 45 -44.72 -15.50 -8.30
N ARG A 46 -43.67 -15.29 -9.10
CA ARG A 46 -42.35 -15.87 -8.81
C ARG A 46 -41.30 -14.80 -9.00
N THR A 47 -40.61 -14.44 -7.92
CA THR A 47 -39.18 -14.04 -7.87
C THR A 47 -38.90 -13.16 -6.63
N VAL A 48 -38.81 -13.77 -5.46
CA VAL A 48 -37.99 -13.21 -4.36
C VAL A 48 -36.75 -14.07 -4.17
N ASP A 49 -36.85 -15.39 -4.37
CA ASP A 49 -35.71 -16.32 -4.31
C ASP A 49 -34.82 -16.28 -5.57
N ASP A 50 -35.39 -16.04 -6.76
CA ASP A 50 -34.64 -15.97 -8.03
C ASP A 50 -33.77 -14.70 -8.16
N ILE A 51 -34.13 -13.61 -7.47
CA ILE A 51 -33.33 -12.36 -7.45
C ILE A 51 -32.07 -12.54 -6.61
N SER A 52 -32.14 -13.31 -5.51
CA SER A 52 -30.97 -13.66 -4.69
C SER A 52 -29.99 -14.59 -5.44
N CYS A 53 -30.50 -15.51 -6.26
CA CYS A 53 -29.67 -16.42 -7.06
C CYS A 53 -29.01 -15.68 -8.25
N GLY A 54 -29.75 -14.77 -8.91
CA GLY A 54 -29.24 -13.92 -9.99
C GLY A 54 -28.15 -12.92 -9.55
N PHE A 55 -28.22 -12.41 -8.30
CA PHE A 55 -27.19 -11.53 -7.75
C PHE A 55 -25.82 -12.22 -7.58
N GLY A 56 -25.81 -13.51 -7.20
CA GLY A 56 -24.59 -14.31 -7.09
C GLY A 56 -23.93 -14.60 -8.45
N THR A 57 -24.74 -14.86 -9.49
CA THR A 57 -24.24 -15.15 -10.83
C THR A 57 -23.75 -13.89 -11.55
N ILE A 58 -24.40 -12.74 -11.38
CA ILE A 58 -23.96 -11.47 -11.99
C ILE A 58 -22.65 -10.97 -11.35
N MET A 59 -22.50 -11.09 -10.03
CA MET A 59 -21.24 -10.77 -9.34
C MET A 59 -20.09 -11.70 -9.76
N GLY A 60 -20.37 -13.00 -9.97
CA GLY A 60 -19.38 -13.95 -10.49
C GLY A 60 -18.99 -13.70 -11.96
N TYR A 61 -19.93 -13.25 -12.80
CA TYR A 61 -19.69 -13.01 -14.23
C TYR A 61 -18.92 -11.70 -14.48
N PHE A 62 -19.09 -10.68 -13.63
CA PHE A 62 -18.34 -9.42 -13.72
C PHE A 62 -16.96 -9.46 -13.04
N ALA A 63 -16.74 -10.36 -12.08
CA ALA A 63 -15.42 -10.56 -11.48
C ALA A 63 -14.40 -11.23 -12.42
N GLY A 64 -14.86 -11.93 -13.47
CA GLY A 64 -14.01 -12.72 -14.37
C GLY A 64 -13.63 -12.06 -15.70
N ARG A 65 -14.21 -10.91 -16.06
CA ARG A 65 -13.89 -10.22 -17.32
C ARG A 65 -12.93 -9.07 -17.06
N GLU A 66 -11.74 -9.15 -17.65
CA GLU A 66 -10.76 -8.06 -17.67
C GLU A 66 -11.41 -6.78 -18.21
N PHE A 67 -11.79 -5.89 -17.30
CA PHE A 67 -12.26 -4.56 -17.65
C PHE A 67 -11.05 -3.75 -18.11
N VAL A 68 -10.74 -3.85 -19.41
CA VAL A 68 -9.71 -3.06 -20.07
C VAL A 68 -10.21 -1.62 -20.12
N SER A 69 -9.73 -0.81 -19.18
CA SER A 69 -9.84 0.65 -19.25
C SER A 69 -9.16 1.17 -20.52
N LEU A 70 -9.75 2.18 -21.16
CA LEU A 70 -9.16 2.98 -22.25
C LEU A 70 -7.75 3.54 -21.92
N SER A 71 -7.31 3.47 -20.66
CA SER A 71 -5.98 3.90 -20.20
C SER A 71 -4.95 2.77 -19.96
N GLY A 72 -5.25 1.51 -20.32
CA GLY A 72 -4.30 0.39 -20.23
C GLY A 72 -3.88 -0.03 -18.81
N ARG A 73 -4.51 0.50 -17.75
CA ARG A 73 -4.27 0.10 -16.35
C ARG A 73 -5.47 -0.67 -15.81
N ARG A 74 -5.20 -1.80 -15.14
CA ARG A 74 -6.25 -2.55 -14.42
C ARG A 74 -6.84 -1.65 -13.33
N PRO A 75 -8.17 -1.54 -13.23
CA PRO A 75 -8.81 -0.72 -12.20
C PRO A 75 -8.48 -1.25 -10.81
N THR A 76 -8.25 -0.36 -9.85
CA THR A 76 -8.03 -0.75 -8.45
C THR A 76 -9.29 -1.39 -7.88
N LEU A 77 -9.16 -2.22 -6.85
CA LEU A 77 -10.30 -2.84 -6.15
C LEU A 77 -11.34 -1.80 -5.70
N ALA A 78 -10.85 -0.61 -5.33
CA ALA A 78 -11.65 0.56 -4.97
C ALA A 78 -12.56 1.01 -6.12
N TRP A 79 -12.03 1.09 -7.35
CA TRP A 79 -12.80 1.44 -8.54
C TRP A 79 -13.84 0.39 -8.92
N GLN A 80 -13.53 -0.89 -8.74
CA GLN A 80 -14.48 -1.98 -8.97
C GLN A 80 -15.66 -1.87 -8.00
N PHE A 81 -15.39 -1.58 -6.72
CA PHE A 81 -16.43 -1.36 -5.72
C PHE A 81 -17.28 -0.11 -6.02
N ALA A 82 -16.68 1.01 -6.40
CA ALA A 82 -17.43 2.21 -6.79
C ALA A 82 -18.34 1.94 -8.00
N PHE A 83 -17.84 1.21 -9.00
CA PHE A 83 -18.61 0.87 -10.19
C PHE A 83 -19.80 -0.05 -9.86
N ALA A 84 -19.56 -1.09 -9.04
CA ALA A 84 -20.64 -1.95 -8.56
C ALA A 84 -21.69 -1.17 -7.75
N GLY A 85 -21.24 -0.30 -6.85
CA GLY A 85 -22.12 0.58 -6.07
C GLY A 85 -22.92 1.54 -6.94
N MET A 86 -22.34 2.07 -8.01
CA MET A 86 -23.04 2.91 -8.98
C MET A 86 -24.18 2.16 -9.67
N ILE A 87 -23.94 0.93 -10.12
CA ILE A 87 -24.98 0.09 -10.75
C ILE A 87 -26.13 -0.13 -9.77
N VAL A 88 -25.83 -0.50 -8.52
CA VAL A 88 -26.84 -0.76 -7.49
C VAL A 88 -27.66 0.49 -7.20
N LEU A 89 -27.02 1.66 -7.08
CA LEU A 89 -27.71 2.93 -6.82
C LEU A 89 -28.62 3.34 -7.98
N LEU A 90 -28.18 3.15 -9.23
CA LEU A 90 -28.99 3.46 -10.41
C LEU A 90 -30.19 2.50 -10.55
N LEU A 91 -30.01 1.21 -10.29
CA LEU A 91 -31.12 0.25 -10.26
C LEU A 91 -32.13 0.60 -9.16
N GLY A 92 -31.64 0.96 -7.96
CA GLY A 92 -32.47 1.43 -6.86
C GLY A 92 -33.25 2.71 -7.21
N MET A 93 -32.59 3.67 -7.87
CA MET A 93 -33.21 4.90 -8.35
C MET A 93 -34.39 4.61 -9.30
N ILE A 94 -34.19 3.73 -10.28
CA ILE A 94 -35.24 3.35 -11.24
C ILE A 94 -36.40 2.67 -10.51
N LEU A 95 -36.10 1.71 -9.63
CA LEU A 95 -37.13 0.97 -8.89
C LEU A 95 -37.97 1.90 -8.01
N ILE A 96 -37.32 2.79 -7.25
CA ILE A 96 -37.99 3.76 -6.38
C ILE A 96 -38.78 4.77 -7.23
N GLY A 97 -38.20 5.28 -8.31
CA GLY A 97 -38.88 6.24 -9.19
C GLY A 97 -40.16 5.66 -9.82
N LEU A 98 -40.12 4.41 -10.28
CA LEU A 98 -41.29 3.70 -10.80
C LEU A 98 -42.35 3.47 -9.71
N TRP A 99 -41.92 3.06 -8.52
CA TRP A 99 -42.83 2.84 -7.39
C TRP A 99 -43.51 4.13 -6.92
N VAL A 100 -42.75 5.22 -6.79
CA VAL A 100 -43.29 6.55 -6.43
C VAL A 100 -44.27 7.03 -7.50
N THR A 101 -43.92 6.92 -8.78
CA THR A 101 -44.80 7.33 -9.89
C THR A 101 -46.14 6.58 -9.82
N SER A 102 -46.11 5.25 -9.68
CA SER A 102 -47.32 4.43 -9.55
C SER A 102 -48.17 4.81 -8.33
N LYS A 103 -47.53 5.17 -7.20
CA LYS A 103 -48.23 5.61 -5.99
C LYS A 103 -48.91 6.97 -6.15
N ILE A 104 -48.25 7.92 -6.81
CA ILE A 104 -48.79 9.26 -7.06
C ILE A 104 -50.01 9.16 -7.97
N GLU A 105 -49.87 8.46 -9.11
CA GLU A 105 -50.95 8.26 -10.09
C GLU A 105 -52.17 7.61 -9.43
N SER A 106 -51.96 6.50 -8.73
CA SER A 106 -53.02 5.79 -8.02
C SER A 106 -53.72 6.66 -6.96
N ALA A 107 -52.98 7.55 -6.27
CA ALA A 107 -53.55 8.43 -5.27
C ALA A 107 -54.36 9.56 -5.90
N ALA A 108 -53.86 10.17 -6.97
CA ALA A 108 -54.56 11.21 -7.71
C ALA A 108 -55.88 10.69 -8.28
N VAL A 109 -55.85 9.56 -9.02
CA VAL A 109 -57.03 8.92 -9.64
C VAL A 109 -58.11 8.63 -8.59
N ARG A 110 -57.75 8.01 -7.46
CA ARG A 110 -58.72 7.70 -6.38
C ARG A 110 -59.35 8.95 -5.76
N ASN A 111 -58.56 10.03 -5.58
CA ASN A 111 -59.05 11.27 -4.99
C ASN A 111 -60.11 11.94 -5.88
N MET A 112 -59.88 11.99 -7.19
CA MET A 112 -60.86 12.56 -8.11
C MET A 112 -62.10 11.69 -8.26
N ALA A 113 -61.90 10.37 -8.41
CA ALA A 113 -63.01 9.42 -8.52
C ALA A 113 -63.98 9.52 -7.33
N SER A 114 -63.44 9.76 -6.13
CA SER A 114 -64.24 9.95 -4.91
C SER A 114 -65.08 11.24 -4.95
N GLY A 115 -64.53 12.34 -5.47
CA GLY A 115 -65.25 13.61 -5.64
C GLY A 115 -66.42 13.48 -6.61
N THR A 116 -66.18 12.86 -7.76
CA THR A 116 -67.24 12.72 -8.78
C THR A 116 -68.29 11.66 -8.39
N ALA A 117 -67.90 10.60 -7.66
CA ALA A 117 -68.86 9.65 -7.09
C ALA A 117 -69.83 10.30 -6.08
N LEU A 118 -69.38 11.28 -5.29
CA LEU A 118 -70.27 12.05 -4.40
C LEU A 118 -71.30 12.86 -5.19
N TYR A 119 -70.92 13.44 -6.33
CA TYR A 119 -71.85 14.12 -7.22
C TYR A 119 -72.92 13.17 -7.76
N VAL A 120 -72.51 12.00 -8.27
CA VAL A 120 -73.44 10.96 -8.76
C VAL A 120 -74.40 10.54 -7.65
N SER A 121 -73.89 10.32 -6.43
CA SER A 121 -74.72 9.94 -5.28
C SER A 121 -75.71 11.02 -4.88
N GLY A 122 -75.31 12.30 -4.92
CA GLY A 122 -76.16 13.42 -4.51
C GLY A 122 -77.20 13.85 -5.55
N ILE A 123 -76.90 13.71 -6.84
CA ILE A 123 -77.68 14.32 -7.93
C ILE A 123 -78.34 13.27 -8.82
N VAL A 124 -77.61 12.23 -9.23
CA VAL A 124 -78.13 11.21 -10.15
C VAL A 124 -78.93 10.15 -9.39
N SER A 125 -78.44 9.72 -8.23
CA SER A 125 -79.08 8.64 -7.45
C SER A 125 -80.57 8.88 -7.17
N PRO A 126 -81.03 10.07 -6.75
CA PRO A 126 -82.45 10.34 -6.52
C PRO A 126 -83.32 10.21 -7.79
N LEU A 127 -82.77 10.50 -8.96
CA LEU A 127 -83.49 10.44 -10.25
C LEU A 127 -83.58 9.01 -10.81
N THR A 128 -82.80 8.09 -10.25
CA THR A 128 -82.68 6.70 -10.73
C THR A 128 -83.39 5.67 -9.83
N GLN A 129 -84.16 6.11 -8.83
CA GLN A 129 -84.81 5.19 -7.87
C GLN A 129 -85.84 4.25 -8.52
N GLU A 130 -86.37 4.61 -9.70
CA GLU A 130 -87.24 3.71 -10.50
C GLU A 130 -86.55 2.38 -10.83
N LEU A 131 -85.21 2.36 -10.90
CA LEU A 131 -84.40 1.16 -11.17
C LEU A 131 -84.35 0.17 -10.00
N ALA A 132 -84.83 0.56 -8.82
CA ALA A 132 -85.00 -0.37 -7.71
C ALA A 132 -86.12 -1.40 -7.98
N THR A 133 -87.12 -1.02 -8.80
CA THR A 133 -88.32 -1.84 -9.06
C THR A 133 -88.54 -2.16 -10.54
N SER A 134 -87.92 -1.42 -11.46
CA SER A 134 -88.09 -1.58 -12.91
C SER A 134 -86.75 -1.73 -13.64
N SER A 135 -86.75 -2.36 -14.81
CA SER A 135 -85.54 -2.57 -15.63
C SER A 135 -85.27 -1.43 -16.62
N SER A 136 -86.03 -0.33 -16.57
CA SER A 136 -85.88 0.81 -17.47
C SER A 136 -86.36 2.10 -16.81
N LEU A 137 -85.68 3.23 -17.09
CA LEU A 137 -86.12 4.56 -16.66
C LEU A 137 -87.28 5.08 -17.52
N SER A 138 -88.21 5.81 -16.90
CA SER A 138 -89.23 6.59 -17.61
C SER A 138 -88.63 7.73 -18.43
N ASP A 139 -89.32 8.17 -19.49
CA ASP A 139 -88.84 9.26 -20.34
C ASP A 139 -88.73 10.60 -19.56
N ASP A 140 -89.54 10.80 -18.52
CA ASP A 140 -89.44 11.94 -17.59
C ASP A 140 -88.15 11.88 -16.75
N ALA A 141 -87.81 10.70 -16.20
CA ALA A 141 -86.57 10.51 -15.46
C ALA A 141 -85.33 10.70 -16.35
N ARG A 142 -85.36 10.18 -17.58
CA ARG A 142 -84.30 10.40 -18.57
C ARG A 142 -84.12 11.87 -18.93
N GLY A 143 -85.22 12.60 -19.15
CA GLY A 143 -85.20 14.04 -19.43
C GLY A 143 -84.58 14.84 -18.28
N LYS A 144 -84.97 14.54 -17.04
CA LYS A 144 -84.41 15.19 -15.84
C LYS A 144 -82.91 14.92 -15.67
N ILE A 145 -82.45 13.70 -15.92
CA ILE A 145 -81.02 13.36 -15.87
C ILE A 145 -80.26 14.16 -16.93
N LEU A 146 -80.76 14.18 -18.17
CA LEU A 146 -80.13 14.92 -19.26
C LEU A 146 -80.07 16.43 -18.98
N ASP A 147 -81.15 17.01 -18.47
CA ASP A 147 -81.19 18.43 -18.09
C ASP A 147 -80.20 18.73 -16.95
N THR A 148 -80.11 17.85 -15.96
CA THR A 148 -79.21 18.02 -14.82
C THR A 148 -77.74 17.90 -15.21
N LEU A 149 -77.39 16.99 -16.13
CA LEU A 149 -76.04 16.88 -16.69
C LEU A 149 -75.67 18.11 -17.54
N ASN A 150 -76.64 18.70 -18.25
CA ASN A 150 -76.41 19.87 -19.10
C ASN A 150 -76.41 21.22 -18.36
N GLN A 151 -76.98 21.29 -17.16
CA GLN A 151 -77.10 22.53 -16.37
C GLN A 151 -76.22 22.54 -15.10
N GLY A 152 -75.69 21.38 -14.70
CA GLY A 152 -74.92 21.22 -13.46
C GLY A 152 -73.42 21.58 -13.55
N PRO A 153 -72.69 21.43 -12.43
CA PRO A 153 -71.23 21.67 -12.33
C PRO A 153 -70.38 20.87 -13.31
N LEU A 154 -70.84 19.68 -13.71
CA LEU A 154 -70.14 18.80 -14.66
C LEU A 154 -70.30 19.22 -16.12
N ARG A 155 -70.95 20.36 -16.40
CA ARG A 155 -71.17 20.85 -17.76
C ARG A 155 -69.85 21.21 -18.42
N GLY A 156 -69.49 20.46 -19.45
CA GLY A 156 -68.27 20.68 -20.24
C GLY A 156 -67.07 19.82 -19.82
N GLU A 157 -67.07 19.32 -18.57
CA GLU A 157 -66.08 18.37 -18.06
C GLU A 157 -66.42 16.94 -18.47
N LEU A 158 -67.71 16.62 -18.54
CA LEU A 158 -68.19 15.32 -19.02
C LEU A 158 -68.07 15.18 -20.55
N PHE A 159 -67.49 14.06 -20.99
CA PHE A 159 -67.47 13.64 -22.39
C PHE A 159 -68.68 12.74 -22.72
N SER A 160 -68.92 11.72 -21.90
CA SER A 160 -69.97 10.71 -22.11
C SER A 160 -70.49 10.21 -20.75
N PHE A 161 -71.79 9.89 -20.68
CA PHE A 161 -72.48 9.38 -19.48
C PHE A 161 -73.37 8.20 -19.83
N LYS A 162 -73.25 7.11 -19.06
CA LYS A 162 -74.04 5.88 -19.21
C LYS A 162 -74.52 5.41 -17.83
N ILE A 163 -75.73 4.85 -17.77
CA ILE A 163 -76.25 4.16 -16.58
C ILE A 163 -76.50 2.71 -16.95
N TRP A 164 -75.89 1.82 -16.19
CA TRP A 164 -75.98 0.37 -16.37
C TRP A 164 -76.92 -0.25 -15.36
N GLY A 165 -77.85 -1.06 -15.87
CA GLY A 165 -78.64 -1.99 -15.06
C GLY A 165 -77.81 -3.20 -14.64
N ARG A 166 -78.30 -3.94 -13.65
CA ARG A 166 -77.65 -5.17 -13.13
C ARG A 166 -77.48 -6.30 -14.16
N ASP A 167 -78.18 -6.21 -15.28
CA ASP A 167 -78.13 -7.13 -16.42
C ASP A 167 -77.09 -6.72 -17.48
N ASN A 168 -76.14 -5.83 -17.13
CA ASN A 168 -75.16 -5.22 -18.04
C ASN A 168 -75.84 -4.54 -19.26
N ARG A 169 -77.06 -4.05 -19.07
CA ARG A 169 -77.81 -3.32 -20.09
C ARG A 169 -77.70 -1.82 -19.84
N VAL A 170 -77.48 -1.05 -20.90
CA VAL A 170 -77.46 0.41 -20.83
C VAL A 170 -78.89 0.93 -20.73
N VAL A 171 -79.25 1.48 -19.57
CA VAL A 171 -80.61 1.99 -19.30
C VAL A 171 -80.76 3.47 -19.66
N PHE A 172 -79.64 4.19 -19.61
CA PHE A 172 -79.50 5.57 -20.07
C PHE A 172 -78.12 5.75 -20.69
N SER A 173 -78.04 6.55 -21.75
CA SER A 173 -76.79 6.96 -22.37
C SER A 173 -76.96 8.36 -22.94
N SER A 174 -75.88 9.15 -22.92
CA SER A 174 -75.82 10.43 -23.65
C SER A 174 -75.88 10.21 -25.17
N GLU A 175 -75.49 9.03 -25.65
CA GLU A 175 -75.70 8.57 -27.03
C GLU A 175 -76.95 7.66 -27.09
N PRO A 176 -78.08 8.13 -27.67
CA PRO A 176 -79.33 7.37 -27.68
C PRO A 176 -79.23 6.00 -28.35
N GLY A 177 -78.27 5.82 -29.28
CA GLY A 177 -78.04 4.58 -30.01
C GLY A 177 -77.49 3.41 -29.19
N LEU A 178 -77.07 3.66 -27.94
CA LEU A 178 -76.59 2.63 -27.00
C LEU A 178 -77.68 2.16 -26.03
N ILE A 179 -78.76 2.93 -25.88
CA ILE A 179 -79.82 2.63 -24.90
C ILE A 179 -80.51 1.31 -25.26
N GLY A 180 -80.55 0.41 -24.28
CA GLY A 180 -81.21 -0.89 -24.38
C GLY A 180 -80.33 -2.02 -24.92
N LYS A 181 -79.09 -1.74 -25.36
CA LYS A 181 -78.08 -2.75 -25.70
C LYS A 181 -77.44 -3.35 -24.45
N THR A 182 -76.95 -4.57 -24.57
CA THR A 182 -76.22 -5.31 -23.52
C THR A 182 -74.80 -5.56 -24.01
N PHE A 183 -73.83 -5.33 -23.14
CA PHE A 183 -72.40 -5.50 -23.42
C PHE A 183 -71.76 -6.45 -22.41
N GLU A 184 -70.56 -6.92 -22.70
CA GLU A 184 -69.78 -7.70 -21.73
C GLU A 184 -69.33 -6.77 -20.61
N GLY A 185 -69.51 -7.18 -19.35
CA GLY A 185 -69.23 -6.31 -18.22
C GLY A 185 -67.73 -6.10 -18.02
N SER A 186 -67.30 -4.84 -17.99
CA SER A 186 -65.91 -4.47 -17.68
C SER A 186 -65.53 -4.78 -16.22
N LEU A 187 -64.22 -4.80 -15.95
CA LEU A 187 -63.70 -4.94 -14.58
C LEU A 187 -64.18 -3.78 -13.68
N GLY A 188 -64.25 -2.57 -14.24
CA GLY A 188 -64.77 -1.39 -13.56
C GLY A 188 -66.25 -1.52 -13.20
N LEU A 189 -67.08 -1.98 -14.14
CA LEU A 189 -68.49 -2.20 -13.94
C LEU A 189 -68.76 -3.24 -12.84
N SER A 190 -68.04 -4.36 -12.87
CA SER A 190 -68.13 -5.42 -11.86
C SER A 190 -67.71 -4.93 -10.46
N THR A 191 -66.66 -4.12 -10.39
CA THR A 191 -66.17 -3.52 -9.14
C THR A 191 -67.20 -2.54 -8.54
N ALA A 192 -67.83 -1.74 -9.40
CA ALA A 192 -68.88 -0.80 -8.99
C ALA A 192 -70.16 -1.50 -8.57
N PHE A 193 -70.59 -2.58 -9.22
CA PHE A 193 -71.74 -3.37 -8.76
C PHE A 193 -71.52 -4.00 -7.38
N ASN A 194 -70.26 -4.31 -7.01
CA ASN A 194 -69.88 -4.74 -5.66
C ASN A 194 -69.85 -3.59 -4.64
N GLY A 195 -70.08 -2.35 -5.07
CA GLY A 195 -70.24 -1.19 -4.22
C GLY A 195 -69.00 -0.32 -4.05
N THR A 196 -67.94 -0.56 -4.83
CA THR A 196 -66.67 0.20 -4.78
C THR A 196 -66.52 1.05 -6.02
N VAL A 197 -66.17 2.33 -5.87
CA VAL A 197 -65.88 3.22 -7.01
C VAL A 197 -64.62 2.73 -7.73
N HIS A 198 -64.66 2.61 -9.05
CA HIS A 198 -63.51 2.28 -9.89
C HIS A 198 -63.20 3.45 -10.82
N ALA A 199 -61.92 3.74 -11.04
CA ALA A 199 -61.49 4.74 -12.00
C ALA A 199 -60.18 4.34 -12.66
N ALA A 200 -60.09 4.57 -13.98
CA ALA A 200 -58.94 4.23 -14.80
C ALA A 200 -58.83 5.21 -15.99
N PHE A 201 -57.62 5.38 -16.52
CA PHE A 201 -57.38 6.13 -17.75
C PHE A 201 -57.41 5.18 -18.96
N ASP A 202 -58.03 5.62 -20.05
CA ASP A 202 -57.97 4.99 -21.38
C ASP A 202 -58.30 3.48 -21.42
N ASP A 203 -59.15 2.98 -20.52
CA ASP A 203 -59.72 1.63 -20.57
C ASP A 203 -60.88 1.60 -21.59
N LEU A 204 -60.55 1.66 -22.87
CA LEU A 204 -61.52 1.78 -23.96
C LEU A 204 -61.58 0.52 -24.82
N GLU A 205 -61.31 -0.70 -24.31
CA GLU A 205 -61.15 -1.86 -25.20
C GLU A 205 -62.47 -2.34 -25.86
N GLY A 206 -63.62 -2.19 -25.20
CA GLY A 206 -64.97 -2.62 -25.63
C GLY A 206 -65.59 -1.93 -26.87
N GLU A 207 -66.64 -2.56 -27.42
CA GLU A 207 -67.41 -2.05 -28.58
C GLU A 207 -68.33 -0.86 -28.20
N GLU A 208 -68.61 -0.71 -26.91
CA GLU A 208 -69.40 0.36 -26.29
C GLU A 208 -68.66 1.71 -26.22
N HIS A 209 -67.37 1.75 -26.61
CA HIS A 209 -66.51 2.94 -26.55
C HIS A 209 -66.16 3.55 -27.92
N GLU A 210 -66.91 3.21 -28.98
CA GLU A 210 -66.60 3.65 -30.35
C GLU A 210 -66.56 5.18 -30.53
N GLU A 211 -67.38 5.94 -29.79
CA GLU A 211 -67.38 7.41 -29.82
C GLU A 211 -66.16 7.97 -29.06
N GLU A 212 -65.86 7.39 -27.90
CA GLU A 212 -64.73 7.72 -27.06
C GLU A 212 -63.40 7.46 -27.80
N LYS A 213 -63.27 6.32 -28.48
CA LYS A 213 -62.13 5.98 -29.36
C LYS A 213 -61.93 6.98 -30.50
N ARG A 214 -63.02 7.42 -31.13
CA ARG A 214 -62.98 8.38 -32.25
C ARG A 214 -62.60 9.78 -31.81
N SER A 215 -62.84 10.13 -30.54
CA SER A 215 -62.46 11.43 -29.98
C SER A 215 -60.95 11.65 -29.98
N GLY A 216 -60.17 10.57 -29.80
CA GLY A 216 -58.70 10.61 -29.68
C GLY A 216 -58.20 11.38 -28.46
N GLN A 217 -59.07 11.69 -27.49
CA GLN A 217 -58.74 12.39 -26.26
C GLN A 217 -58.44 11.38 -25.15
N VAL A 218 -57.56 11.74 -24.22
CA VAL A 218 -57.32 10.97 -23.00
C VAL A 218 -58.49 11.22 -22.06
N LEU A 219 -59.18 10.16 -21.67
CA LEU A 219 -60.39 10.25 -20.85
C LEU A 219 -60.19 9.49 -19.55
N LEU A 220 -60.60 10.11 -18.44
CA LEU A 220 -60.69 9.42 -17.16
C LEU A 220 -62.07 8.75 -17.09
N GLU A 221 -62.06 7.43 -17.09
CA GLU A 221 -63.26 6.62 -16.92
C GLU A 221 -63.53 6.39 -15.43
N ILE A 222 -64.75 6.67 -14.99
CA ILE A 222 -65.16 6.47 -13.60
C ILE A 222 -66.47 5.70 -13.56
N HIS A 223 -66.46 4.63 -12.77
CA HIS A 223 -67.64 3.81 -12.46
C HIS A 223 -68.05 4.02 -11.01
N SER A 224 -69.25 4.55 -10.79
CA SER A 224 -69.80 4.85 -9.48
C SER A 224 -71.07 4.04 -9.18
N PRO A 225 -71.17 3.33 -8.04
CA PRO A 225 -72.39 2.63 -7.65
C PRO A 225 -73.52 3.60 -7.34
N ILE A 226 -74.69 3.34 -7.91
CA ILE A 226 -75.94 3.99 -7.56
C ILE A 226 -76.68 3.11 -6.55
N ARG A 227 -77.06 3.67 -5.42
CA ARG A 227 -77.70 2.93 -4.32
C ARG A 227 -79.17 3.32 -4.19
N ASP A 228 -79.98 2.32 -3.88
CA ASP A 228 -81.37 2.51 -3.47
C ASP A 228 -81.41 3.31 -2.15
N ALA A 229 -82.26 4.34 -2.10
CA ALA A 229 -82.31 5.29 -1.00
C ALA A 229 -82.79 4.64 0.32
N VAL A 230 -83.51 3.52 0.24
CA VAL A 230 -84.11 2.85 1.39
C VAL A 230 -83.29 1.64 1.84
N SER A 231 -82.89 0.78 0.91
CA SER A 231 -82.20 -0.49 1.19
C SER A 231 -80.67 -0.41 1.13
N GLY A 232 -80.10 0.66 0.58
CA GLY A 232 -78.65 0.85 0.44
C GLY A 232 -77.96 -0.11 -0.55
N ARG A 233 -78.73 -0.99 -1.21
CA ARG A 233 -78.23 -1.92 -2.22
C ARG A 233 -77.89 -1.18 -3.52
N VAL A 234 -76.85 -1.64 -4.21
CA VAL A 234 -76.47 -1.08 -5.52
C VAL A 234 -77.53 -1.49 -6.56
N ILE A 235 -78.26 -0.53 -7.12
CA ILE A 235 -79.34 -0.75 -8.09
C ILE A 235 -78.88 -0.56 -9.53
N ALA A 236 -77.87 0.29 -9.74
CA ALA A 236 -77.29 0.59 -11.03
C ALA A 236 -75.84 1.06 -10.86
N VAL A 237 -75.10 1.17 -11.96
CA VAL A 237 -73.77 1.82 -11.99
C VAL A 237 -73.83 2.99 -12.96
N ALA A 238 -73.39 4.16 -12.51
CA ALA A 238 -73.10 5.27 -13.41
C ALA A 238 -71.67 5.11 -13.93
N GLU A 239 -71.52 5.07 -15.25
CA GLU A 239 -70.25 5.17 -15.94
C GLU A 239 -70.18 6.54 -16.61
N PHE A 240 -69.05 7.20 -16.48
CA PHE A 240 -68.84 8.47 -17.16
C PHE A 240 -67.37 8.70 -17.49
N TYR A 241 -67.17 9.45 -18.56
CA TYR A 241 -65.87 9.84 -19.08
C TYR A 241 -65.67 11.33 -18.86
N GLU A 242 -64.57 11.70 -18.21
CA GLU A 242 -64.20 13.08 -17.94
C GLU A 242 -63.03 13.51 -18.85
N ARG A 243 -63.13 14.71 -19.43
CA ARG A 243 -62.06 15.34 -20.23
C ARG A 243 -60.98 15.88 -19.30
N SER A 244 -60.13 15.02 -18.81
CA SER A 244 -59.12 15.36 -17.79
C SER A 244 -57.75 15.72 -18.38
N ALA A 245 -57.72 16.53 -19.44
CA ALA A 245 -56.46 16.99 -20.05
C ALA A 245 -55.58 17.75 -19.04
N ASP A 246 -56.20 18.53 -18.14
CA ASP A 246 -55.51 19.32 -17.12
C ASP A 246 -54.85 18.41 -16.07
N LEU A 247 -55.54 17.36 -15.63
CA LEU A 247 -55.01 16.38 -14.68
C LEU A 247 -53.77 15.64 -15.21
N MET A 248 -53.78 15.21 -16.48
CA MET A 248 -52.62 14.53 -17.06
C MET A 248 -51.40 15.46 -17.08
N SER A 249 -51.62 16.74 -17.38
CA SER A 249 -50.56 17.76 -17.34
C SER A 249 -50.03 18.03 -15.92
N GLU A 250 -50.91 18.00 -14.90
CA GLU A 250 -50.51 18.08 -13.49
C GLU A 250 -49.72 16.84 -13.04
N LEU A 251 -50.17 15.64 -13.41
CA LEU A 251 -49.47 14.38 -13.13
C LEU A 251 -48.09 14.34 -13.78
N ASP A 252 -47.95 14.84 -15.01
CA ASP A 252 -46.68 14.94 -15.71
C ASP A 252 -45.69 15.88 -14.99
N ASN A 253 -46.17 17.04 -14.51
CA ASN A 253 -45.36 17.97 -13.73
C ASN A 253 -44.91 17.36 -12.40
N VAL A 254 -45.84 16.75 -11.65
CA VAL A 254 -45.55 16.08 -10.38
C VAL A 254 -44.57 14.91 -10.59
N ARG A 255 -44.73 14.15 -11.68
CA ARG A 255 -43.80 13.09 -12.07
C ARG A 255 -42.42 13.69 -12.33
N TYR A 256 -42.33 14.74 -13.14
CA TYR A 256 -41.05 15.37 -13.46
C TYR A 256 -40.32 15.88 -12.21
N GLU A 257 -41.03 16.59 -11.31
CA GLU A 257 -40.47 17.07 -10.04
C GLU A 257 -40.00 15.90 -9.16
N SER A 258 -40.80 14.84 -9.05
CA SER A 258 -40.44 13.65 -8.28
C SER A 258 -39.17 12.99 -8.82
N TRP A 259 -39.06 12.85 -10.15
CA TRP A 259 -37.86 12.30 -10.79
C TRP A 259 -36.63 13.20 -10.63
N LEU A 260 -36.78 14.52 -10.66
CA LEU A 260 -35.69 15.45 -10.39
C LEU A 260 -35.13 15.28 -8.97
N VAL A 261 -36.01 15.15 -7.96
CA VAL A 261 -35.60 14.92 -6.57
C VAL A 261 -34.86 13.60 -6.43
N VAL A 262 -35.43 12.51 -6.96
CA VAL A 262 -34.82 11.17 -6.92
C VAL A 262 -33.47 11.17 -7.63
N ALA A 263 -33.38 11.74 -8.84
CA ALA A 263 -32.13 11.86 -9.59
C ALA A 263 -31.09 12.71 -8.87
N GLY A 264 -31.49 13.83 -8.26
CA GLY A 264 -30.61 14.72 -7.51
C GLY A 264 -30.00 14.04 -6.28
N VAL A 265 -30.82 13.33 -5.49
CA VAL A 265 -30.36 12.56 -4.34
C VAL A 265 -29.41 11.44 -4.76
N THR A 266 -29.76 10.68 -5.81
CA THR A 266 -28.89 9.61 -6.33
C THR A 266 -27.56 10.17 -6.85
N ALA A 267 -27.57 11.29 -7.58
CA ALA A 267 -26.35 11.95 -8.05
C ALA A 267 -25.47 12.40 -6.87
N GLY A 268 -26.07 12.98 -5.81
CA GLY A 268 -25.35 13.34 -4.59
C GLY A 268 -24.69 12.13 -3.91
N MET A 269 -25.42 11.02 -3.78
CA MET A 269 -24.88 9.77 -3.24
C MET A 269 -23.74 9.20 -4.09
N LEU A 270 -23.84 9.27 -5.42
CA LEU A 270 -22.79 8.82 -6.34
C LEU A 270 -21.53 9.68 -6.22
N VAL A 271 -21.66 11.00 -6.16
CA VAL A 271 -20.53 11.92 -5.95
C VAL A 271 -19.84 11.63 -4.62
N LEU A 272 -20.62 11.40 -3.55
CA LEU A 272 -20.09 11.06 -2.24
C LEU A 272 -19.34 9.73 -2.25
N LEU A 273 -19.95 8.67 -2.80
CA LEU A 273 -19.33 7.35 -2.93
C LEU A 273 -18.03 7.44 -3.72
N PHE A 274 -18.06 8.11 -4.88
CA PHE A 274 -16.88 8.29 -5.72
C PHE A 274 -15.79 9.10 -5.01
N GLY A 275 -16.16 10.17 -4.30
CA GLY A 275 -15.22 10.99 -3.53
C GLY A 275 -14.51 10.22 -2.41
N ILE A 276 -15.26 9.39 -1.66
CA ILE A 276 -14.70 8.53 -0.61
C ILE A 276 -13.73 7.51 -1.22
N VAL A 277 -14.15 6.83 -2.29
CA VAL A 277 -13.35 5.78 -2.94
C VAL A 277 -12.09 6.38 -3.56
N ALA A 278 -12.19 7.52 -4.24
CA ALA A 278 -11.05 8.20 -4.84
C ALA A 278 -10.03 8.63 -3.78
N LYS A 279 -10.49 9.28 -2.70
CA LYS A 279 -9.61 9.66 -1.57
C LYS A 279 -8.96 8.45 -0.93
N GLY A 280 -9.72 7.39 -0.66
CA GLY A 280 -9.20 6.15 -0.08
C GLY A 280 -8.15 5.50 -0.96
N SER A 281 -8.39 5.40 -2.27
CA SER A 281 -7.44 4.81 -3.22
C SER A 281 -6.14 5.62 -3.31
N HIS A 282 -6.21 6.95 -3.30
CA HIS A 282 -5.02 7.80 -3.28
C HIS A 282 -4.21 7.65 -1.98
N LEU A 283 -4.89 7.57 -0.83
CA LEU A 283 -4.23 7.38 0.47
C LEU A 283 -3.51 6.03 0.54
N ILE A 284 -4.16 4.95 0.11
CA ILE A 284 -3.58 3.59 0.11
C ILE A 284 -2.33 3.55 -0.78
N GLU A 285 -2.39 4.13 -1.97
CA GLU A 285 -1.25 4.15 -2.89
C GLU A 285 -0.08 4.97 -2.31
N ALA A 286 -0.37 6.09 -1.65
CA ALA A 286 0.65 6.89 -0.97
C ALA A 286 1.30 6.14 0.20
N GLN A 287 0.50 5.49 1.05
CA GLN A 287 0.99 4.68 2.17
C GLN A 287 1.85 3.50 1.68
N LYS A 288 1.42 2.81 0.62
CA LYS A 288 2.16 1.70 0.03
C LYS A 288 3.54 2.13 -0.48
N ARG A 289 3.62 3.29 -1.14
CA ARG A 289 4.91 3.84 -1.60
C ARG A 289 5.82 4.19 -0.44
N SER A 290 5.30 4.87 0.60
CA SER A 290 6.09 5.22 1.78
C SER A 290 6.62 3.97 2.48
N LEU A 291 5.79 2.94 2.65
CA LEU A 291 6.20 1.69 3.26
C LEU A 291 7.29 0.99 2.45
N HIS A 292 7.17 0.99 1.12
CA HIS A 292 8.19 0.38 0.26
C HIS A 292 9.54 1.07 0.42
N VAL A 293 9.56 2.41 0.45
CA VAL A 293 10.78 3.20 0.69
C VAL A 293 11.39 2.86 2.06
N GLN A 294 10.58 2.79 3.12
CA GLN A 294 11.06 2.43 4.46
C GLN A 294 11.66 1.02 4.52
N VAL A 295 11.04 0.04 3.85
CA VAL A 295 11.56 -1.33 3.78
C VAL A 295 12.89 -1.37 3.01
N THR A 296 13.01 -0.63 1.91
CA THR A 296 14.26 -0.55 1.15
C THR A 296 15.37 0.10 1.98
N GLU A 297 15.08 1.20 2.68
CA GLU A 297 16.06 1.88 3.52
C GLU A 297 16.51 1.01 4.70
N LEU A 298 15.57 0.35 5.38
CA LEU A 298 15.89 -0.59 6.45
C LEU A 298 16.77 -1.74 5.95
N SER A 299 16.45 -2.27 4.77
CA SER A 299 17.25 -3.35 4.15
C SER A 299 18.67 -2.89 3.87
N ARG A 300 18.84 -1.67 3.33
CA ARG A 300 20.15 -1.06 3.10
C ARG A 300 20.91 -0.84 4.41
N MET A 301 20.26 -0.33 5.45
CA MET A 301 20.90 -0.15 6.77
C MET A 301 21.35 -1.47 7.39
N LEU A 302 20.56 -2.54 7.27
CA LEU A 302 20.93 -3.87 7.75
C LEU A 302 22.14 -4.44 7.00
N GLU A 303 22.24 -4.22 5.69
CA GLU A 303 23.39 -4.62 4.89
C GLU A 303 24.66 -3.87 5.31
N VAL A 304 24.58 -2.55 5.48
CA VAL A 304 25.69 -1.73 6.00
C VAL A 304 26.10 -2.18 7.41
N ASN A 305 25.13 -2.47 8.30
CA ASN A 305 25.43 -2.93 9.65
C ASN A 305 26.13 -4.30 9.64
N ARG A 306 25.73 -5.21 8.74
CA ARG A 306 26.40 -6.50 8.55
C ARG A 306 27.85 -6.33 8.07
N ASP A 307 28.09 -5.47 7.07
CA ASP A 307 29.45 -5.19 6.58
C ASP A 307 30.33 -4.61 7.69
N LEU A 308 29.81 -3.64 8.46
CA LEU A 308 30.52 -3.07 9.61
C LEU A 308 30.85 -4.11 10.68
N ARG A 309 29.90 -4.99 11.04
CA ARG A 309 30.16 -6.08 12.00
C ARG A 309 31.26 -7.00 11.49
N GLN A 310 31.21 -7.39 10.22
CA GLN A 310 32.24 -8.25 9.63
C GLN A 310 33.62 -7.58 9.67
N ARG A 311 33.72 -6.27 9.41
CA ARG A 311 34.99 -5.52 9.53
C ARG A 311 35.50 -5.48 10.97
N VAL A 312 34.61 -5.26 11.94
CA VAL A 312 34.96 -5.28 13.37
C VAL A 312 35.46 -6.66 13.79
N ASP A 313 34.79 -7.73 13.37
CA ASP A 313 35.19 -9.11 13.67
C ASP A 313 36.57 -9.41 13.07
N GLN A 314 36.80 -9.03 11.81
CA GLN A 314 38.11 -9.18 11.15
C GLN A 314 39.22 -8.39 11.85
N ALA A 315 38.94 -7.14 12.24
CA ALA A 315 39.90 -6.33 12.99
C ALA A 315 40.24 -6.95 14.34
N THR A 316 39.22 -7.44 15.06
CA THR A 316 39.39 -8.12 16.36
C THR A 316 40.24 -9.38 16.23
N GLN A 317 39.98 -10.20 15.20
CA GLN A 317 40.77 -11.39 14.91
C GLN A 317 42.23 -11.06 14.58
N ARG A 318 42.49 -10.01 13.79
CA ARG A 318 43.85 -9.55 13.49
C ARG A 318 44.59 -9.10 14.75
N THR A 319 43.94 -8.31 15.60
CA THR A 319 44.51 -7.86 16.88
C THR A 319 44.83 -9.04 17.80
N ALA A 320 43.92 -10.01 17.91
CA ALA A 320 44.15 -11.22 18.70
C ALA A 320 45.33 -12.03 18.15
N ALA A 321 45.42 -12.22 16.83
CA ALA A 321 46.52 -12.93 16.19
C ALA A 321 47.87 -12.23 16.39
N LEU A 322 47.91 -10.89 16.33
CA LEU A 322 49.11 -10.11 16.64
C LEU A 322 49.52 -10.30 18.10
N ASN A 323 48.59 -10.14 19.04
CA ASN A 323 48.88 -10.30 20.47
C ASN A 323 49.44 -11.70 20.80
N GLU A 324 48.86 -12.74 20.20
CA GLU A 324 49.34 -14.12 20.34
C GLU A 324 50.77 -14.30 19.81
N ARG A 325 51.11 -13.70 18.66
CA ARG A 325 52.49 -13.69 18.14
C ARG A 325 53.45 -12.96 19.08
N TYR A 326 53.03 -11.82 19.62
CA TYR A 326 53.81 -11.06 20.61
C TYR A 326 54.09 -11.89 21.86
N LEU A 327 53.08 -12.55 22.43
CA LEU A 327 53.24 -13.41 23.61
C LEU A 327 54.15 -14.62 23.34
N ARG A 328 54.04 -15.23 22.16
CA ARG A 328 54.94 -16.33 21.75
C ARG A 328 56.39 -15.86 21.64
N ARG A 329 56.62 -14.69 21.05
CA ARG A 329 57.97 -14.11 20.95
C ARG A 329 58.57 -13.84 22.33
N ILE A 330 57.81 -13.22 23.24
CA ILE A 330 58.26 -12.97 24.62
C ILE A 330 58.57 -14.29 25.33
N SER A 331 57.71 -15.30 25.17
CA SER A 331 57.95 -16.63 25.74
C SER A 331 59.25 -17.26 25.21
N ALA A 332 59.51 -17.15 23.91
CA ALA A 332 60.75 -17.65 23.29
C ALA A 332 61.99 -16.89 23.81
N GLU A 333 61.96 -15.56 23.85
CA GLU A 333 63.06 -14.74 24.36
C GLU A 333 63.36 -15.02 25.84
N LEU A 334 62.34 -15.28 26.67
CA LEU A 334 62.50 -15.67 28.07
C LEU A 334 63.07 -17.09 28.23
N HIS A 335 62.63 -18.02 27.38
CA HIS A 335 63.06 -19.40 27.45
C HIS A 335 64.51 -19.57 26.97
N ASP A 336 64.88 -18.94 25.86
CA ASP A 336 66.18 -19.16 25.22
C ASP A 336 67.33 -18.41 25.87
N GLY A 337 67.06 -17.30 26.59
CA GLY A 337 68.10 -16.59 27.34
C GLY A 337 68.05 -16.89 28.85
N PRO A 338 67.20 -16.19 29.63
CA PRO A 338 67.23 -16.28 31.08
C PRO A 338 66.98 -17.68 31.65
N ALA A 339 66.03 -18.45 31.07
CA ALA A 339 65.71 -19.77 31.61
C ALA A 339 66.85 -20.78 31.39
N GLN A 340 67.57 -20.70 30.27
CA GLN A 340 68.76 -21.52 30.01
C GLN A 340 69.91 -21.15 30.95
N LEU A 341 70.17 -19.85 31.14
CA LEU A 341 71.21 -19.36 32.06
C LEU A 341 70.93 -19.79 33.51
N LEU A 342 69.68 -19.70 33.95
CA LEU A 342 69.25 -20.17 35.27
C LEU A 342 69.33 -21.70 35.39
N GLY A 343 68.98 -22.43 34.33
CA GLY A 343 69.14 -23.89 34.29
C GLY A 343 70.60 -24.33 34.39
N PHE A 344 71.51 -23.64 33.68
CA PHE A 344 72.95 -23.86 33.78
C PHE A 344 73.47 -23.56 35.19
N ALA A 345 73.05 -22.43 35.78
CA ALA A 345 73.39 -22.08 37.16
C ALA A 345 72.91 -23.15 38.16
N ALA A 346 71.67 -23.66 38.01
CA ALA A 346 71.12 -24.69 38.89
C ALA A 346 71.91 -26.01 38.82
N LEU A 347 72.32 -26.46 37.63
CA LEU A 347 73.14 -27.66 37.45
C LEU A 347 74.52 -27.52 38.12
N ARG A 348 75.17 -26.36 37.97
CA ARG A 348 76.47 -26.07 38.59
C ARG A 348 76.35 -25.97 40.11
N LEU A 349 75.30 -25.34 40.61
CA LEU A 349 75.03 -25.28 42.05
C LEU A 349 74.82 -26.68 42.66
N GLU A 350 74.15 -27.59 41.97
CA GLU A 350 74.00 -28.98 42.41
C GLU A 350 75.32 -29.76 42.40
N ALA A 351 76.21 -29.51 41.43
CA ALA A 351 77.56 -30.06 41.42
C ALA A 351 78.38 -29.59 42.64
N ILE A 352 78.23 -28.32 43.03
CA ILE A 352 78.81 -27.77 44.26
C ILE A 352 78.26 -28.49 45.50
N ARG A 353 76.93 -28.62 45.61
CA ARG A 353 76.27 -29.27 46.76
C ARG A 353 76.61 -30.74 46.91
N THR A 354 76.85 -31.45 45.82
CA THR A 354 77.18 -32.88 45.81
C THR A 354 78.68 -33.18 45.92
N GLY A 355 79.52 -32.16 46.15
CA GLY A 355 80.97 -32.31 46.33
C GLY A 355 81.72 -32.67 45.04
N ARG A 356 81.12 -32.40 43.88
CA ARG A 356 81.71 -32.61 42.54
C ARG A 356 82.11 -31.29 41.87
N ALA A 357 82.28 -30.25 42.68
CA ALA A 357 82.61 -28.89 42.24
C ALA A 357 83.96 -28.83 41.54
N ARG A 358 84.07 -27.96 40.54
CA ARG A 358 85.33 -27.39 40.04
C ARG A 358 85.60 -26.05 40.73
N ASP A 359 86.87 -25.63 40.76
CA ASP A 359 87.29 -24.38 41.42
C ASP A 359 86.60 -23.11 40.84
N ASP A 360 86.07 -23.17 39.61
CA ASP A 360 85.40 -22.06 38.93
C ASP A 360 83.86 -22.09 39.01
N ASP A 361 83.26 -23.17 39.55
CA ASP A 361 81.80 -23.36 39.50
C ASP A 361 81.02 -22.26 40.25
N GLU A 362 81.53 -21.77 41.39
CA GLU A 362 80.86 -20.71 42.17
C GLU A 362 80.84 -19.38 41.41
N ALA A 363 81.95 -19.02 40.76
CA ALA A 363 82.04 -17.82 39.93
C ALA A 363 81.14 -17.94 38.68
N MET A 364 81.05 -19.12 38.06
CA MET A 364 80.18 -19.35 36.91
C MET A 364 78.68 -19.31 37.27
N VAL A 365 78.29 -19.80 38.45
CA VAL A 365 76.90 -19.68 38.96
C VAL A 365 76.53 -18.22 39.14
N GLN A 366 77.38 -17.44 39.82
CA GLN A 366 77.14 -16.02 40.06
C GLN A 366 77.07 -15.24 38.74
N HIS A 367 77.99 -15.49 37.80
CA HIS A 367 77.98 -14.86 36.48
C HIS A 367 76.69 -15.18 35.71
N SER A 368 76.25 -16.45 35.70
CA SER A 368 75.04 -16.88 34.97
C SER A 368 73.77 -16.27 35.57
N ILE A 369 73.69 -16.11 36.89
CA ILE A 369 72.58 -15.41 37.56
C ILE A 369 72.59 -13.93 37.22
N ASP A 370 73.75 -13.27 37.28
CA ASP A 370 73.88 -11.84 36.97
C ASP A 370 73.55 -11.54 35.50
N GLU A 371 73.92 -12.45 34.60
CA GLU A 371 73.58 -12.38 33.18
C GLU A 371 72.08 -12.62 32.94
N ALA A 372 71.47 -13.64 33.56
CA ALA A 372 70.03 -13.89 33.48
C ALA A 372 69.20 -12.71 34.00
N VAL A 373 69.60 -12.11 35.14
CA VAL A 373 68.93 -10.92 35.69
C VAL A 373 69.10 -9.72 34.76
N ARG A 374 70.26 -9.58 34.10
CA ARG A 374 70.50 -8.51 33.11
C ARG A 374 69.63 -8.69 31.88
N GLU A 375 69.49 -9.91 31.36
CA GLU A 375 68.62 -10.24 30.23
C GLU A 375 67.14 -10.03 30.56
N ILE A 376 66.66 -10.52 31.72
CA ILE A 376 65.29 -10.28 32.19
C ILE A 376 65.02 -8.78 32.32
N ARG A 377 65.93 -8.00 32.92
CA ARG A 377 65.78 -6.54 32.99
C ARG A 377 65.78 -5.90 31.60
N GLY A 378 66.55 -6.45 30.65
CA GLY A 378 66.54 -6.04 29.25
C GLY A 378 65.16 -6.23 28.60
N ILE A 379 64.60 -7.44 28.73
CA ILE A 379 63.26 -7.81 28.24
C ILE A 379 62.18 -6.94 28.92
N CYS A 380 62.21 -6.80 30.24
CA CYS A 380 61.24 -5.99 30.98
C CYS A 380 61.31 -4.50 30.64
N ARG A 381 62.51 -3.92 30.50
CA ARG A 381 62.67 -2.55 29.98
C ARG A 381 62.11 -2.46 28.56
N GLY A 382 62.33 -3.49 27.74
CA GLY A 382 61.72 -3.73 26.42
C GLY A 382 60.20 -3.52 26.41
N LEU A 383 59.53 -4.04 27.45
CA LEU A 383 58.08 -4.14 27.58
C LEU A 383 57.43 -2.94 28.28
N ASN A 384 58.10 -2.28 29.23
CA ASN A 384 57.58 -1.12 29.96
C ASN A 384 58.65 -0.06 30.21
N LEU A 385 58.31 1.22 29.94
CA LEU A 385 59.11 2.38 30.35
C LEU A 385 58.31 3.26 31.33
N PRO A 386 58.22 2.87 32.62
CA PRO A 386 57.55 3.68 33.64
C PRO A 386 58.26 5.02 33.85
N GLU A 387 59.55 5.13 33.52
CA GLU A 387 60.32 6.38 33.59
C GLU A 387 59.81 7.48 32.64
N LEU A 388 58.94 7.14 31.69
CA LEU A 388 58.31 8.11 30.78
C LEU A 388 56.97 8.64 31.29
N GLU A 389 56.44 8.07 32.38
CA GLU A 389 55.22 8.58 33.02
C GLU A 389 55.46 10.00 33.56
N GLY A 390 54.53 10.91 33.26
CA GLY A 390 54.63 12.33 33.65
C GLY A 390 55.49 13.23 32.76
N LEU A 391 56.25 12.69 31.80
CA LEU A 391 57.02 13.50 30.85
C LEU A 391 56.16 13.99 29.67
N SER A 392 56.41 15.19 29.17
CA SER A 392 55.84 15.68 27.91
C SER A 392 56.50 14.99 26.70
N GLY A 393 55.90 15.09 25.51
CA GLY A 393 56.47 14.47 24.30
C GLY A 393 57.87 15.00 23.96
N GLU A 394 58.10 16.30 24.12
CA GLU A 394 59.41 16.93 23.93
C GLU A 394 60.44 16.50 24.99
N ASP A 395 60.01 16.32 26.25
CA ASP A 395 60.89 15.86 27.33
C ASP A 395 61.39 14.43 27.09
N VAL A 396 60.55 13.57 26.51
CA VAL A 396 60.94 12.21 26.11
C VAL A 396 62.09 12.25 25.09
N VAL A 397 61.97 13.11 24.07
CA VAL A 397 62.99 13.29 23.02
C VAL A 397 64.28 13.85 23.63
N ARG A 398 64.18 14.95 24.40
CA ARG A 398 65.34 15.61 25.03
C ARG A 398 66.07 14.67 25.98
N ARG A 399 65.32 13.95 26.84
CA ARG A 399 65.90 13.01 27.80
C ARG A 399 66.70 11.91 27.12
N LEU A 400 66.17 11.35 26.03
CA LEU A 400 66.85 10.29 25.30
C LEU A 400 68.11 10.81 24.59
N ILE A 401 68.05 12.00 23.98
CA ILE A 401 69.23 12.66 23.41
C ILE A 401 70.30 12.82 24.49
N THR A 402 69.98 13.44 25.62
CA THR A 402 70.95 13.63 26.72
C THR A 402 71.50 12.29 27.24
N THR A 403 70.67 11.25 27.33
CA THR A 403 71.11 9.92 27.75
C THR A 403 72.06 9.31 26.73
N HIS A 404 71.78 9.48 25.44
CA HIS A 404 72.60 8.98 24.35
C HIS A 404 73.93 9.73 24.23
N GLU A 405 73.93 11.07 24.36
CA GLU A 405 75.16 11.88 24.35
C GLU A 405 76.09 11.48 25.51
N LYS A 406 75.55 11.27 26.72
CA LYS A 406 76.32 10.79 27.88
C LYS A 406 76.95 9.42 27.66
N HIS A 407 76.26 8.53 26.94
CA HIS A 407 76.74 7.16 26.73
C HIS A 407 77.70 7.04 25.53
N SER A 408 77.43 7.77 24.45
CA SER A 408 78.20 7.71 23.19
C SER A 408 79.36 8.70 23.13
N GLY A 409 79.34 9.77 23.95
CA GLY A 409 80.32 10.86 23.91
C GLY A 409 80.20 11.76 22.67
N ARG A 410 79.15 11.60 21.85
CA ARG A 410 78.91 12.40 20.65
C ARG A 410 77.81 13.43 20.91
N SER A 411 78.01 14.66 20.41
CA SER A 411 76.98 15.69 20.48
C SER A 411 75.96 15.50 19.34
N ILE A 412 74.68 15.69 19.67
CA ILE A 412 73.57 15.55 18.73
C ILE A 412 72.98 16.94 18.49
N GLN A 413 72.90 17.37 17.22
CA GLN A 413 72.16 18.58 16.88
C GLN A 413 70.67 18.31 17.03
N SER A 414 69.94 19.16 17.77
CA SER A 414 68.51 18.93 18.01
C SER A 414 67.67 20.17 17.73
N ASP A 415 66.58 19.95 16.99
CA ASP A 415 65.52 20.94 16.75
C ASP A 415 64.19 20.32 17.17
N ILE A 416 63.72 20.70 18.36
CA ILE A 416 62.58 20.06 19.04
C ILE A 416 61.56 21.14 19.34
N ALA A 417 60.46 21.12 18.59
CA ALA A 417 59.27 21.91 18.89
C ALA A 417 58.42 21.22 19.97
N PRO A 418 57.52 21.95 20.67
CA PRO A 418 56.58 21.35 21.60
C PRO A 418 55.72 20.27 20.95
N LEU A 419 55.62 19.12 21.61
CA LEU A 419 54.85 17.96 21.12
C LEU A 419 53.75 17.61 22.12
N GLU A 420 52.49 17.67 21.69
CA GLU A 420 51.36 17.27 22.52
C GLU A 420 51.12 15.75 22.46
N VAL A 421 51.85 15.02 23.31
CA VAL A 421 51.74 13.55 23.42
C VAL A 421 51.15 13.16 24.77
N SER A 422 49.85 12.83 24.81
CA SER A 422 49.18 12.36 26.03
C SER A 422 49.32 10.85 26.24
N SER A 423 49.30 10.06 25.15
CA SER A 423 49.36 8.59 25.20
C SER A 423 50.72 8.06 25.64
N GLN A 424 50.74 7.27 26.71
CA GLN A 424 51.94 6.56 27.16
C GLN A 424 52.51 5.63 26.08
N ALA A 425 51.65 5.00 25.28
CA ALA A 425 52.06 4.15 24.18
C ALA A 425 52.79 4.93 23.08
N MET A 426 52.35 6.15 22.76
CA MET A 426 53.06 7.04 21.84
C MET A 426 54.42 7.46 22.40
N LYS A 427 54.51 7.83 23.69
CA LYS A 427 55.79 8.17 24.34
C LYS A 427 56.79 7.02 24.27
N ILE A 428 56.34 5.78 24.54
CA ILE A 428 57.16 4.57 24.42
C ILE A 428 57.61 4.35 22.97
N CYS A 429 56.72 4.54 21.99
CA CYS A 429 57.05 4.40 20.57
C CYS A 429 58.11 5.42 20.13
N ILE A 430 57.93 6.70 20.49
CA ILE A 430 58.89 7.78 20.24
C ILE A 430 60.26 7.47 20.85
N TYR A 431 60.29 7.06 22.11
CA TYR A 431 61.53 6.72 22.80
C TYR A 431 62.26 5.57 22.09
N ARG A 432 61.53 4.53 21.69
CA ARG A 432 62.11 3.34 21.05
C ARG A 432 62.61 3.62 19.65
N PHE A 433 61.86 4.41 18.88
CA PHE A 433 62.28 4.90 17.57
C PHE A 433 63.62 5.63 17.66
N LEU A 434 63.72 6.64 18.52
CA LEU A 434 64.93 7.42 18.71
C LEU A 434 66.10 6.58 19.23
N GLN A 435 65.84 5.62 20.14
CA GLN A 435 66.89 4.79 20.73
C GLN A 435 67.57 3.94 19.66
N GLU A 436 66.78 3.28 18.83
CA GLU A 436 67.24 2.43 17.76
C GLU A 436 67.89 3.26 16.64
N ALA A 437 67.26 4.37 16.23
CA ALA A 437 67.81 5.25 15.19
C ALA A 437 69.17 5.86 15.60
N LEU A 438 69.31 6.34 16.84
CA LEU A 438 70.57 6.88 17.35
C LEU A 438 71.63 5.77 17.57
N SER A 439 71.22 4.59 18.04
CA SER A 439 72.10 3.42 18.14
C SER A 439 72.65 3.02 16.76
N ASN A 440 71.80 3.04 15.73
CA ASN A 440 72.20 2.69 14.38
C ASN A 440 73.14 3.74 13.78
N ALA A 441 72.86 5.03 13.97
CA ALA A 441 73.74 6.11 13.55
C ALA A 441 75.14 6.03 14.21
N THR A 442 75.21 5.65 15.49
CA THR A 442 76.49 5.59 16.22
C THR A 442 77.29 4.31 15.96
N ARG A 443 76.63 3.14 15.93
CA ARG A 443 77.29 1.84 15.78
C ARG A 443 77.57 1.45 14.34
N HIS A 444 76.68 1.78 13.41
CA HIS A 444 76.73 1.27 12.04
C HIS A 444 77.12 2.33 11.03
N ALA A 445 76.68 3.58 11.19
CA ALA A 445 76.88 4.61 10.17
C ALA A 445 78.30 5.23 10.18
N GLN A 446 79.09 5.05 11.25
CA GLN A 446 80.34 5.80 11.48
C GLN A 446 80.17 7.32 11.33
N ALA A 447 78.95 7.83 11.56
CA ALA A 447 78.61 9.23 11.31
C ALA A 447 79.36 10.18 12.25
N VAL A 448 79.81 11.30 11.69
CA VAL A 448 80.47 12.39 12.44
C VAL A 448 79.41 13.33 13.01
N GLU A 449 78.30 13.51 12.29
CA GLU A 449 77.22 14.42 12.65
C GLU A 449 75.89 13.69 12.64
N ILE A 450 75.12 13.86 13.73
CA ILE A 450 73.78 13.31 13.90
C ILE A 450 72.85 14.46 14.28
N ALA A 451 71.73 14.57 13.58
CA ALA A 451 70.70 15.56 13.80
C ALA A 451 69.35 14.88 14.14
N VAL A 452 68.65 15.41 15.14
CA VAL A 452 67.30 14.98 15.53
C VAL A 452 66.35 16.16 15.37
N SER A 453 65.25 15.93 14.66
CA SER A 453 64.17 16.91 14.50
C SER A 453 62.87 16.36 15.04
N ALA A 454 62.10 17.14 15.78
CA ALA A 454 60.76 16.77 16.21
C ALA A 454 59.79 17.95 16.08
N THR A 455 58.71 17.75 15.33
CA THR A 455 57.73 18.80 15.02
C THR A 455 56.31 18.24 15.03
N GLU A 456 55.34 19.10 15.31
CA GLU A 456 53.91 18.79 15.19
C GLU A 456 53.29 19.73 14.15
N THR A 457 52.58 19.18 13.16
CA THR A 457 51.91 19.98 12.12
C THR A 457 50.62 19.29 11.69
N ASN A 458 49.51 20.04 11.61
CA ASN A 458 48.19 19.53 11.20
C ASN A 458 47.70 18.30 11.98
N GLY A 459 48.08 18.15 13.25
CA GLY A 459 47.73 16.98 14.07
C GLY A 459 48.53 15.72 13.74
N GLU A 460 49.63 15.82 13.00
CA GLU A 460 50.64 14.76 12.87
C GLU A 460 51.94 15.18 13.59
N ILE A 461 52.48 14.26 14.39
CA ILE A 461 53.79 14.40 15.03
C ILE A 461 54.82 13.73 14.13
N THR A 462 55.84 14.48 13.73
CA THR A 462 56.93 14.00 12.88
C THR A 462 58.25 14.07 13.65
N ILE A 463 58.93 12.92 13.75
CA ILE A 463 60.23 12.80 14.42
C ILE A 463 61.22 12.18 13.44
N GLY A 464 62.35 12.85 13.23
CA GLY A 464 63.38 12.47 12.29
C GLY A 464 64.73 12.34 12.96
N VAL A 465 65.50 11.35 12.52
CA VAL A 465 66.94 11.23 12.82
C VAL A 465 67.68 11.18 11.50
N ARG A 466 68.68 12.06 11.35
CA ARG A 466 69.55 12.12 10.18
C ARG A 466 71.00 11.99 10.60
N ASP A 467 71.75 11.19 9.88
CA ASP A 467 73.21 11.07 10.04
C ASP A 467 73.93 11.27 8.70
N ASN A 468 75.20 11.66 8.77
CA ASN A 468 76.07 11.84 7.59
C ASN A 468 77.02 10.64 7.37
N GLY A 469 76.62 9.45 7.82
CA GLY A 469 77.47 8.26 7.78
C GLY A 469 77.57 7.58 6.42
N ILE A 470 78.08 6.35 6.43
CA ILE A 470 78.35 5.57 5.21
C ILE A 470 77.08 5.20 4.41
N GLY A 471 75.89 5.30 5.01
CA GLY A 471 74.62 4.90 4.40
C GLY A 471 74.55 3.40 4.05
N PHE A 472 73.38 2.95 3.61
CA PHE A 472 73.17 1.56 3.19
C PHE A 472 72.10 1.45 2.09
N VAL A 473 72.06 0.31 1.40
CA VAL A 473 70.97 -0.05 0.49
C VAL A 473 70.04 -0.98 1.24
N ARG A 474 68.77 -0.59 1.37
CA ARG A 474 67.74 -1.45 1.98
C ARG A 474 67.54 -2.69 1.09
N ARG A 475 67.67 -3.88 1.67
CA ARG A 475 67.31 -5.17 1.05
C ARG A 475 66.18 -5.78 1.88
N ASP A 476 65.09 -6.18 1.23
CA ASP A 476 63.88 -6.64 1.90
C ASP A 476 64.09 -7.90 2.80
N ASP A 477 65.20 -8.63 2.60
CA ASP A 477 65.49 -9.89 3.30
C ASP A 477 66.52 -9.77 4.46
N GLU A 478 67.14 -8.59 4.66
CA GLU A 478 68.17 -8.33 5.68
C GLU A 478 67.77 -7.21 6.67
N ASP A 479 66.47 -6.93 6.82
CA ASP A 479 66.01 -6.01 7.85
C ASP A 479 66.31 -6.61 9.23
N GLY A 480 67.32 -6.06 9.92
CA GLY A 480 67.59 -6.39 11.31
C GLY A 480 66.32 -6.22 12.15
N LEU A 481 66.12 -7.10 13.15
CA LEU A 481 64.91 -7.16 13.99
C LEU A 481 64.46 -5.80 14.57
N GLY A 482 65.37 -4.82 14.66
CA GLY A 482 65.11 -3.46 15.14
C GLY A 482 64.22 -2.61 14.23
N LEU A 483 64.52 -2.50 12.92
CA LEU A 483 63.80 -1.60 12.01
C LEU A 483 62.40 -2.12 11.66
N ALA A 484 62.26 -3.42 11.39
CA ALA A 484 60.96 -4.05 11.17
C ALA A 484 60.04 -3.93 12.40
N GLY A 485 60.61 -4.06 13.60
CA GLY A 485 59.86 -3.88 14.86
C GLY A 485 59.41 -2.44 15.10
N LEU A 486 60.16 -1.44 14.62
CA LEU A 486 59.74 -0.04 14.68
C LEU A 486 58.63 0.27 13.68
N GLU A 487 58.71 -0.28 12.47
CA GLU A 487 57.69 -0.11 11.44
C GLU A 487 56.35 -0.69 11.90
N GLU A 488 56.36 -1.91 12.46
CA GLU A 488 55.17 -2.55 13.04
C GLU A 488 54.60 -1.75 14.23
N ARG A 489 55.46 -1.21 15.09
CA ARG A 489 55.03 -0.41 16.25
C ARG A 489 54.43 0.93 15.85
N ALA A 490 55.02 1.63 14.89
CA ALA A 490 54.47 2.89 14.37
C ALA A 490 53.11 2.64 13.70
N ALA A 491 53.00 1.58 12.89
CA ALA A 491 51.74 1.17 12.26
C ALA A 491 50.66 0.81 13.29
N GLY A 492 51.03 0.14 14.39
CA GLY A 492 50.12 -0.18 15.51
C GLY A 492 49.51 1.04 16.21
N LEU A 493 50.12 2.22 16.06
CA LEU A 493 49.60 3.51 16.56
C LEU A 493 48.99 4.38 15.45
N GLY A 494 48.73 3.80 14.27
CA GLY A 494 48.20 4.52 13.11
C GLY A 494 49.21 5.43 12.40
N GLY A 495 50.49 5.29 12.72
CA GLY A 495 51.60 6.03 12.10
C GLY A 495 52.29 5.26 10.98
N ARG A 496 53.38 5.85 10.47
CA ARG A 496 54.24 5.26 9.43
C ARG A 496 55.71 5.59 9.70
N LEU A 497 56.59 4.73 9.19
CA LEU A 497 58.03 4.90 9.19
C LEU A 497 58.51 5.09 7.75
N THR A 498 59.45 6.01 7.52
CA THR A 498 60.07 6.26 6.22
C THR A 498 61.57 6.30 6.39
N ILE A 499 62.27 5.48 5.60
CA ILE A 499 63.73 5.35 5.64
C ILE A 499 64.26 5.75 4.29
N VAL A 500 65.18 6.71 4.27
CA VAL A 500 65.90 7.15 3.08
C VAL A 500 67.39 7.01 3.37
N SER A 501 68.07 6.08 2.71
CA SER A 501 69.50 5.85 2.85
C SER A 501 70.12 5.55 1.49
N ALA A 502 71.36 6.01 1.28
CA ALA A 502 72.16 5.68 0.12
C ALA A 502 73.64 5.63 0.50
N ILE A 503 74.39 4.70 -0.08
CA ILE A 503 75.83 4.54 0.20
C ILE A 503 76.55 5.87 -0.08
N GLY A 504 77.28 6.37 0.93
CA GLY A 504 78.04 7.62 0.90
C GLY A 504 77.23 8.90 1.14
N SER A 505 75.90 8.81 1.34
CA SER A 505 75.02 9.98 1.53
C SER A 505 74.35 10.03 2.91
N GLY A 506 74.75 9.16 3.84
CA GLY A 506 74.13 9.05 5.17
C GLY A 506 72.77 8.36 5.16
N THR A 507 72.07 8.45 6.30
CA THR A 507 70.74 7.87 6.50
C THR A 507 69.80 8.90 7.13
N SER A 508 68.55 8.92 6.66
CA SER A 508 67.46 9.70 7.24
C SER A 508 66.28 8.77 7.54
N ILE A 509 65.93 8.65 8.83
CA ILE A 509 64.81 7.84 9.31
C ILE A 509 63.78 8.78 9.89
N THR A 510 62.53 8.71 9.43
CA THR A 510 61.44 9.58 9.85
C THR A 510 60.24 8.75 10.30
N MET A 511 59.73 9.02 11.49
CA MET A 511 58.49 8.45 12.01
C MET A 511 57.42 9.53 12.07
N THR A 512 56.22 9.22 11.59
CA THR A 512 55.06 10.10 11.72
C THR A 512 53.95 9.39 12.48
N LEU A 513 53.41 10.02 13.51
CA LEU A 513 52.33 9.50 14.35
C LEU A 513 51.14 10.47 14.32
N PRO A 514 49.89 9.98 14.22
CA PRO A 514 48.71 10.83 14.37
C PRO A 514 48.58 11.30 15.81
N ARG A 515 48.11 12.53 16.02
CA ARG A 515 47.73 13.03 17.34
C ARG A 515 46.51 12.26 17.83
N VAL A 516 46.74 11.28 18.71
CA VAL A 516 45.66 10.58 19.39
C VAL A 516 45.12 11.50 20.48
N THR A 517 44.06 12.24 20.19
CA THR A 517 43.27 12.92 21.22
C THR A 517 42.60 11.85 22.07
N SER A 518 43.13 11.63 23.27
CA SER A 518 42.42 10.90 24.33
C SER A 518 41.16 11.69 24.69
N SER A 519 40.02 11.25 24.15
CA SER A 519 38.68 11.64 24.61
C SER A 519 38.32 10.99 25.93
#